data_AF-A0A059PI63-F1
#
_entry.id   AF-A0A059PI63-F1
#
_cell.length_a   1.000
_cell.length_b   1.000
_cell.length_c   1.000
_cell.angle_alpha   90.00
_cell.angle_beta   90.00
_cell.angle_gamma   90.00
#
_symmetry.space_group_name_H-M   'P 1'
#
loop_
_entity.id
_entity.type
_entity.pdbx_description
1 polymer ?
#
loop_
_entity_poly.entity_id
_entity_poly.type
_entity_poly.pdbx_seq_one_letter_code
_entity_poly.pdbx_strand_id
1 'polypeptide(L)'
;FKETFNILRPEVSKDFNIRLSSAGLIYTHYGERVIQSILKRERNIQLSPDNLQLAFVQIYGNFISELDAIDNGENMYDGGEPRYKINTHLSARVGRLNPSWQDTDVDIEQRFKQAMDVAGREFVDNVLEVACSWIAARDHVRTALKEAKTIYPTGEIILLSTFCPWKAH
;
A
#
# COMPACT_ATOMS: atom_id res chain seq x y z
N PHE A 1 -3.43 -14.06 -17.16
CA PHE A 1 -3.99 -12.71 -16.99
C PHE A 1 -3.03 -11.70 -17.61
N LYS A 2 -3.56 -10.80 -18.44
CA LYS A 2 -2.86 -9.68 -19.12
C LYS A 2 -3.39 -8.32 -18.66
N GLU A 3 -4.34 -8.33 -17.73
CA GLU A 3 -5.02 -7.17 -17.20
C GLU A 3 -4.07 -6.37 -16.30
N THR A 4 -4.21 -5.05 -16.33
CA THR A 4 -3.56 -4.10 -15.42
C THR A 4 -4.63 -3.47 -14.53
N PHE A 5 -4.22 -2.81 -13.45
CA PHE A 5 -5.16 -2.09 -12.59
C PHE A 5 -5.96 -1.03 -13.37
N ASN A 6 -5.29 -0.24 -14.21
CA ASN A 6 -5.94 0.75 -15.09
C ASN A 6 -7.01 0.13 -15.99
N ILE A 7 -6.77 -1.08 -16.53
CA ILE A 7 -7.77 -1.76 -17.38
C ILE A 7 -9.02 -2.17 -16.57
N LEU A 8 -8.85 -2.64 -15.33
CA LEU A 8 -9.95 -3.17 -14.52
C LEU A 8 -10.69 -2.10 -13.71
N ARG A 9 -10.01 -1.02 -13.32
CA ARG A 9 -10.56 0.09 -12.51
C ARG A 9 -10.16 1.47 -13.09
N PRO A 10 -10.43 1.76 -14.38
CA PRO A 10 -10.04 3.02 -15.03
C PRO A 10 -10.67 4.26 -14.40
N GLU A 11 -11.78 4.09 -13.68
CA GLU A 11 -12.47 5.12 -12.91
C GLU A 11 -11.75 5.48 -11.60
N VAL A 12 -10.84 4.62 -11.11
CA VAL A 12 -10.11 4.81 -9.86
C VAL A 12 -8.73 5.42 -10.10
N SER A 13 -7.93 4.85 -11.01
CA SER A 13 -6.63 5.41 -11.41
C SER A 13 -6.21 4.86 -12.77
N LYS A 14 -5.50 5.69 -13.55
CA LYS A 14 -4.93 5.33 -14.86
C LYS A 14 -3.40 5.20 -14.83
N ASP A 15 -2.79 5.42 -13.68
CA ASP A 15 -1.33 5.52 -13.56
C ASP A 15 -0.66 4.14 -13.46
N PHE A 16 -1.42 3.11 -13.09
CA PHE A 16 -0.92 1.77 -12.84
C PHE A 16 -1.04 0.86 -14.07
N ASN A 17 0.07 0.73 -14.79
CA ASN A 17 0.16 -0.04 -16.05
C ASN A 17 0.94 -1.35 -15.93
N ILE A 18 1.28 -1.76 -14.71
CA ILE A 18 1.88 -3.08 -14.45
C ILE A 18 0.79 -4.15 -14.51
N ARG A 19 1.12 -5.30 -15.11
CA ARG A 19 0.23 -6.46 -15.19
C ARG A 19 -0.09 -6.97 -13.78
N LEU A 20 -1.33 -7.39 -13.53
CA LEU A 20 -1.72 -7.90 -12.22
C LEU A 20 -1.21 -9.32 -11.98
N SER A 21 -0.64 -9.55 -10.81
CA SER A 21 -0.45 -10.88 -10.21
C SER A 21 -1.76 -11.36 -9.55
N SER A 22 -1.72 -12.53 -8.91
CA SER A 22 -2.85 -12.99 -8.09
C SER A 22 -3.17 -12.03 -6.94
N ALA A 23 -2.15 -11.46 -6.30
CA ALA A 23 -2.32 -10.48 -5.23
C ALA A 23 -2.99 -9.20 -5.74
N GLY A 24 -2.49 -8.66 -6.86
CA GLY A 24 -3.07 -7.48 -7.51
C GLY A 24 -4.53 -7.70 -7.92
N LEU A 25 -4.87 -8.86 -8.48
CA LEU A 25 -6.23 -9.17 -8.90
C LEU A 25 -7.20 -9.27 -7.70
N ILE A 26 -6.80 -9.99 -6.64
CA ILE A 26 -7.60 -10.10 -5.41
C ILE A 26 -7.81 -8.71 -4.80
N TYR A 27 -6.75 -7.91 -4.70
CA TYR A 27 -6.83 -6.57 -4.15
C TYR A 27 -7.73 -5.66 -5.01
N THR A 28 -7.61 -5.72 -6.34
CA THR A 28 -8.44 -4.91 -7.26
C THR A 28 -9.95 -5.14 -7.05
N HIS A 29 -10.35 -6.37 -6.71
CA HIS A 29 -11.75 -6.72 -6.49
C HIS A 29 -12.24 -6.55 -5.06
N TYR A 30 -11.38 -6.81 -4.07
CA TYR A 30 -11.79 -6.90 -2.66
C TYR A 30 -11.11 -5.90 -1.74
N GLY A 31 -10.12 -5.15 -2.22
CA GLY A 31 -9.21 -4.34 -1.40
C GLY A 31 -9.92 -3.32 -0.53
N GLU A 32 -10.88 -2.55 -1.06
CA GLU A 32 -11.68 -1.59 -0.27
C GLU A 32 -12.39 -2.25 0.92
N ARG A 33 -12.98 -3.44 0.69
CA ARG A 33 -13.65 -4.22 1.75
C ARG A 33 -12.66 -4.75 2.78
N VAL A 34 -11.50 -5.24 2.31
CA VAL A 34 -10.44 -5.75 3.18
C VAL A 34 -9.86 -4.64 4.04
N ILE A 35 -9.54 -3.47 3.46
CA ILE A 35 -9.09 -2.27 4.18
C ILE A 35 -10.09 -1.92 5.28
N GLN A 36 -11.37 -1.78 4.93
CA GLN A 36 -12.39 -1.41 5.91
C GLN A 36 -12.54 -2.47 7.01
N SER A 37 -12.38 -3.75 6.67
CA SER A 37 -12.43 -4.85 7.65
C SER A 37 -11.23 -4.81 8.61
N ILE A 38 -10.02 -4.55 8.10
CA ILE A 38 -8.80 -4.40 8.90
C ILE A 38 -8.95 -3.20 9.84
N LEU A 39 -9.37 -2.03 9.33
CA LEU A 39 -9.55 -0.83 10.15
C LEU A 39 -10.59 -1.01 11.26
N LYS A 40 -11.68 -1.72 10.95
CA LYS A 40 -12.70 -2.06 11.94
C LYS A 40 -12.14 -2.99 13.02
N ARG A 41 -11.36 -4.01 12.63
CA ARG A 41 -10.77 -5.00 13.55
C ARG A 41 -9.68 -4.39 14.44
N GLU A 42 -8.76 -3.63 13.87
CA GLU A 42 -7.55 -3.17 14.55
C GLU A 42 -7.74 -1.89 15.37
N ARG A 43 -8.62 -0.99 14.89
CA ARG A 43 -8.77 0.36 15.46
C ARG A 43 -10.21 0.82 15.62
N ASN A 44 -11.19 -0.02 15.24
CA ASN A 44 -12.62 0.34 15.22
C ASN A 44 -12.93 1.60 14.38
N ILE A 45 -12.20 1.80 13.28
CA ILE A 45 -12.34 2.96 12.38
C ILE A 45 -13.19 2.61 11.15
N GLN A 46 -13.99 3.58 10.69
CA GLN A 46 -14.68 3.52 9.40
C GLN A 46 -14.34 4.76 8.58
N LEU A 47 -13.80 4.55 7.38
CA LEU A 47 -13.48 5.65 6.47
C LEU A 47 -14.73 6.08 5.71
N SER A 48 -14.79 7.36 5.33
CA SER A 48 -15.74 7.82 4.33
C SER A 48 -15.44 7.16 2.97
N PRO A 49 -16.42 7.07 2.05
CA PRO A 49 -16.18 6.52 0.71
C PRO A 49 -14.98 7.16 -0.01
N ASP A 50 -14.87 8.50 0.05
CA ASP A 50 -13.78 9.23 -0.59
C ASP A 50 -12.40 8.90 0.04
N ASN A 51 -12.32 8.86 1.37
CA ASN A 51 -11.07 8.51 2.05
C ASN A 51 -10.72 7.03 1.87
N LEU A 52 -11.71 6.14 1.77
CA LEU A 52 -11.50 4.73 1.47
C LEU A 52 -10.93 4.54 0.06
N GLN A 53 -11.48 5.23 -0.95
CA GLN A 53 -10.96 5.17 -2.31
C GLN A 53 -9.53 5.74 -2.39
N LEU A 54 -9.25 6.84 -1.69
CA LEU A 54 -7.89 7.39 -1.59
C LEU A 54 -6.93 6.41 -0.93
N ALA A 55 -7.30 5.81 0.19
CA ALA A 55 -6.48 4.81 0.87
C ALA A 55 -6.25 3.58 -0.03
N PHE A 56 -7.28 3.13 -0.74
CA PHE A 56 -7.21 2.01 -1.66
C PHE A 56 -6.17 2.24 -2.78
N VAL A 57 -6.18 3.43 -3.39
CA VAL A 57 -5.19 3.82 -4.41
C VAL A 57 -3.79 3.91 -3.81
N GLN A 58 -3.65 4.55 -2.66
CA GLN A 58 -2.35 4.75 -2.01
C GLN A 58 -1.70 3.41 -1.60
N ILE A 59 -2.48 2.49 -1.03
CA ILE A 59 -2.03 1.14 -0.65
C ILE A 59 -1.67 0.32 -1.91
N TYR A 60 -2.43 0.46 -3.01
CA TYR A 60 -2.07 -0.21 -4.26
C TYR A 60 -0.68 0.25 -4.73
N GLY A 61 -0.49 1.57 -4.83
CA GLY A 61 0.77 2.14 -5.30
C GLY A 61 1.96 1.84 -4.38
N ASN A 62 1.76 1.89 -3.06
CA ASN A 62 2.84 1.72 -2.09
C ASN A 62 3.23 0.26 -1.83
N PHE A 63 2.32 -0.69 -2.08
CA PHE A 63 2.49 -2.06 -1.60
C PHE A 63 2.16 -3.10 -2.66
N ILE A 64 0.94 -3.08 -3.21
CA ILE A 64 0.48 -4.14 -4.12
C ILE A 64 1.19 -4.08 -5.47
N SER A 65 1.43 -2.88 -5.99
CA SER A 65 2.12 -2.69 -7.27
C SER A 65 3.55 -3.23 -7.26
N GLU A 66 4.24 -3.21 -6.11
CA GLU A 66 5.57 -3.83 -5.96
C GLU A 66 5.48 -5.36 -6.13
N LEU A 67 4.47 -5.98 -5.51
CA LEU A 67 4.25 -7.43 -5.63
C LEU A 67 3.91 -7.83 -7.06
N ASP A 68 3.02 -7.06 -7.70
CA ASP A 68 2.67 -7.26 -9.11
C ASP A 68 3.91 -7.15 -10.00
N ALA A 69 4.77 -6.14 -9.80
CA ALA A 69 5.99 -5.96 -10.59
C ALA A 69 6.95 -7.15 -10.42
N ILE A 70 7.23 -7.55 -9.17
CA ILE A 70 8.15 -8.65 -8.87
C ILE A 70 7.66 -9.96 -9.48
N ASP A 71 6.38 -10.31 -9.28
CA ASP A 71 5.81 -11.57 -9.78
C ASP A 71 5.80 -11.64 -11.31
N ASN A 72 5.74 -10.48 -11.98
CA ASN A 72 5.80 -10.39 -13.44
C ASN A 72 7.22 -10.24 -13.99
N GLY A 73 8.24 -10.11 -13.14
CA GLY A 73 9.62 -9.88 -13.54
C GLY A 73 9.85 -8.50 -14.16
N GLU A 74 9.04 -7.51 -13.78
CA GLU A 74 9.18 -6.13 -14.24
C GLU A 74 10.38 -5.45 -13.56
N ASN A 75 11.14 -4.68 -14.34
CA ASN A 75 12.21 -3.87 -13.80
C ASN A 75 11.66 -2.61 -13.13
N MET A 76 12.33 -2.15 -12.07
CA MET A 76 11.93 -0.94 -11.35
C MET A 76 12.05 0.33 -12.19
N TYR A 77 12.91 0.33 -13.22
CA TYR A 77 13.10 1.43 -14.16
C TYR A 77 13.68 0.91 -15.48
N ASP A 78 13.51 1.70 -16.55
CA ASP A 78 14.07 1.41 -17.86
C ASP A 78 15.58 1.72 -17.94
N GLY A 79 16.32 0.96 -18.76
CA GLY A 79 17.59 1.43 -19.31
C GLY A 79 18.89 1.14 -18.55
N GLY A 80 18.96 0.10 -17.69
CA GLY A 80 20.24 -0.40 -17.19
C GLY A 80 20.16 -1.22 -15.90
N GLU A 81 21.30 -1.81 -15.51
CA GLU A 81 21.40 -2.62 -14.29
C GLU A 81 21.51 -1.73 -13.03
N PRO A 82 20.86 -2.12 -11.92
CA PRO A 82 20.99 -1.39 -10.66
C PRO A 82 22.38 -1.55 -10.06
N ARG A 83 22.90 -0.44 -9.51
CA ARG A 83 24.19 -0.43 -8.80
C ARG A 83 24.17 -1.29 -7.52
N TYR A 84 23.00 -1.54 -6.96
CA TYR A 84 22.79 -2.41 -5.80
C TYR A 84 21.41 -3.08 -5.88
N LYS A 85 21.24 -4.24 -5.25
CA LYS A 85 19.97 -4.99 -5.22
C LYS A 85 19.30 -4.88 -3.85
N ILE A 86 17.99 -4.68 -3.84
CA ILE A 86 17.16 -4.76 -2.63
C ILE A 86 16.72 -6.22 -2.46
N ASN A 87 17.12 -6.88 -1.37
CA ASN A 87 16.78 -8.29 -1.08
C ASN A 87 15.93 -8.45 0.20
N THR A 88 15.34 -7.35 0.66
CA THR A 88 14.56 -7.27 1.91
C THR A 88 13.07 -7.05 1.68
N HIS A 89 12.61 -6.97 0.42
CA HIS A 89 11.21 -6.85 0.05
C HIS A 89 10.37 -8.05 0.53
N LEU A 90 9.04 -7.91 0.49
CA LEU A 90 8.13 -8.91 1.07
C LEU A 90 8.32 -10.29 0.43
N SER A 91 8.37 -10.38 -0.91
CA SER A 91 8.56 -11.67 -1.60
C SER A 91 9.87 -12.36 -1.20
N ALA A 92 10.95 -11.61 -0.94
CA ALA A 92 12.20 -12.18 -0.43
C ALA A 92 12.08 -12.65 1.02
N ARG A 93 11.37 -11.90 1.88
CA ARG A 93 11.11 -12.29 3.28
C ARG A 93 10.27 -13.56 3.36
N VAL A 94 9.21 -13.65 2.56
CA VAL A 94 8.38 -14.84 2.43
C VAL A 94 9.20 -16.00 1.85
N GLY A 95 9.98 -15.75 0.80
CA GLY A 95 10.83 -16.77 0.16
C GLY A 95 11.85 -17.40 1.11
N ARG A 96 12.36 -16.66 2.10
CA ARG A 96 13.26 -17.19 3.14
C ARG A 96 12.63 -18.21 4.07
N LEU A 97 11.30 -18.33 4.08
CA LEU A 97 10.59 -19.33 4.87
C LEU A 97 10.40 -20.64 4.11
N ASN A 98 10.70 -20.68 2.81
CA ASN A 98 10.75 -21.94 2.08
C ASN A 98 11.86 -22.84 2.63
N PRO A 99 11.68 -24.17 2.63
CA PRO A 99 12.74 -25.11 2.97
C PRO A 99 13.98 -24.86 2.12
N SER A 100 15.15 -24.94 2.75
CA SER A 100 16.42 -25.01 2.04
C SER A 100 16.52 -26.35 1.32
N TRP A 101 17.28 -26.38 0.22
CA TRP A 101 17.61 -27.62 -0.50
C TRP A 101 18.38 -28.64 0.35
N GLN A 102 18.95 -28.20 1.49
CA GLN A 102 19.67 -29.06 2.44
C GLN A 102 18.80 -29.55 3.60
N ASP A 103 17.60 -29.00 3.78
CA ASP A 103 16.78 -29.35 4.92
C ASP A 103 16.12 -30.72 4.72
N THR A 104 16.14 -31.55 5.77
CA THR A 104 15.42 -32.83 5.81
C THR A 104 14.28 -32.73 6.84
N ASP A 105 13.18 -33.46 6.59
CA ASP A 105 12.03 -33.56 7.51
C ASP A 105 11.36 -32.23 7.91
N VAL A 106 11.25 -31.28 6.96
CA VAL A 106 10.62 -29.97 7.21
C VAL A 106 9.09 -30.06 7.20
N ASP A 107 8.47 -29.48 8.23
CA ASP A 107 7.03 -29.22 8.25
C ASP A 107 6.67 -28.03 7.35
N ILE A 108 6.23 -28.35 6.13
CA ILE A 108 5.83 -27.37 5.10
C ILE A 108 4.63 -26.53 5.55
N GLU A 109 3.68 -27.14 6.26
CA GLU A 109 2.47 -26.45 6.70
C GLU A 109 2.80 -25.40 7.77
N GLN A 110 3.73 -25.73 8.68
CA GLN A 110 4.24 -24.75 9.64
C GLN A 110 4.93 -23.57 8.95
N ARG A 111 5.78 -23.83 7.94
CA ARG A 111 6.44 -22.78 7.15
C ARG A 111 5.44 -21.90 6.41
N PHE A 112 4.41 -22.51 5.83
CA PHE A 112 3.35 -21.77 5.15
C PHE A 112 2.57 -20.85 6.10
N LYS A 113 2.23 -21.32 7.31
CA LYS A 113 1.61 -20.48 8.35
C LYS A 113 2.48 -19.29 8.75
N GLN A 114 3.79 -19.51 8.89
CA GLN A 114 4.74 -18.43 9.16
C GLN A 114 4.79 -17.41 8.01
N ALA A 115 4.75 -17.88 6.75
CA ALA A 115 4.74 -17.01 5.59
C ALA A 115 3.46 -16.17 5.50
N MET A 116 2.30 -16.78 5.76
CA MET A 116 1.02 -16.08 5.84
C MET A 116 1.03 -15.00 6.92
N ASP A 117 1.60 -15.28 8.09
CA ASP A 117 1.68 -14.33 9.18
C ASP A 117 2.64 -13.16 8.87
N VAL A 118 3.76 -13.41 8.19
CA VAL A 118 4.67 -12.35 7.72
C VAL A 118 3.99 -11.44 6.68
N ALA A 119 3.37 -12.02 5.66
CA ALA A 119 2.68 -11.26 4.62
C ALA A 119 1.46 -10.50 5.18
N GLY A 120 0.69 -11.16 6.05
CA GLY A 120 -0.49 -10.58 6.68
C GLY A 120 -0.16 -9.39 7.57
N ARG A 121 0.89 -9.49 8.41
CA ARG A 121 1.34 -8.37 9.25
C ARG A 121 1.81 -7.19 8.42
N GLU A 122 2.63 -7.42 7.41
CA GLU A 122 3.14 -6.33 6.56
C GLU A 122 2.00 -5.56 5.87
N PHE A 123 0.99 -6.28 5.38
CA PHE A 123 -0.17 -5.64 4.76
C PHE A 123 -1.04 -4.88 5.76
N VAL A 124 -1.28 -5.45 6.96
CA VAL A 124 -2.03 -4.76 8.02
C VAL A 124 -1.32 -3.48 8.45
N ASP A 125 0.00 -3.53 8.64
CA ASP A 125 0.80 -2.37 9.03
C ASP A 125 0.74 -1.28 7.95
N ASN A 126 0.82 -1.66 6.66
CA ASN A 126 0.66 -0.71 5.56
C ASN A 126 -0.74 -0.06 5.53
N VAL A 127 -1.81 -0.85 5.74
CA VAL A 127 -3.18 -0.32 5.82
C VAL A 127 -3.32 0.67 6.98
N LEU A 128 -2.76 0.35 8.14
CA LEU A 128 -2.81 1.21 9.32
C LEU A 128 -2.01 2.49 9.13
N GLU A 129 -0.82 2.41 8.51
CA GLU A 129 -0.02 3.58 8.16
C GLU A 129 -0.80 4.51 7.24
N VAL A 130 -1.32 4.00 6.12
CA VAL A 130 -2.04 4.82 5.15
C VAL A 130 -3.31 5.43 5.78
N ALA A 131 -4.12 4.65 6.47
CA ALA A 131 -5.40 5.14 6.98
C ALA A 131 -5.26 6.02 8.23
N CYS A 132 -4.40 5.65 9.17
CA CYS A 132 -4.31 6.31 10.48
C CYS A 132 -3.25 7.41 10.51
N SER A 133 -2.30 7.42 9.57
CA SER A 133 -1.29 8.47 9.44
C SER A 133 -1.52 9.29 8.17
N TRP A 134 -1.40 8.70 6.98
CA TRP A 134 -1.42 9.46 5.72
C TRP A 134 -2.77 10.13 5.44
N ILE A 135 -3.90 9.41 5.54
CA ILE A 135 -5.24 9.99 5.36
C ILE A 135 -5.56 11.02 6.45
N ALA A 136 -5.21 10.72 7.70
CA ALA A 136 -5.45 11.64 8.82
C ALA A 136 -4.67 12.95 8.63
N ALA A 137 -3.40 12.87 8.24
CA ALA A 137 -2.56 14.03 7.92
C ALA A 137 -3.14 14.83 6.75
N ARG A 138 -3.61 14.14 5.70
CA ARG A 138 -4.27 14.77 4.56
C ARG A 138 -5.49 15.59 4.99
N ASP A 139 -6.30 15.07 5.91
CA ASP A 139 -7.48 15.77 6.42
C ASP A 139 -7.08 17.04 7.20
N HIS A 140 -6.02 16.96 8.01
CA HIS A 140 -5.47 18.13 8.71
C HIS A 140 -4.95 19.20 7.76
N VAL A 141 -4.15 18.82 6.75
CA VAL A 141 -3.63 19.76 5.74
C VAL A 141 -4.76 20.38 4.93
N ARG A 142 -5.77 19.59 4.54
CA ARG A 142 -6.94 20.09 3.80
C ARG A 142 -7.70 21.15 4.61
N THR A 143 -7.86 20.95 5.91
CA THR A 143 -8.50 21.93 6.80
C THR A 143 -7.65 23.20 6.91
N ALA A 144 -6.34 23.07 7.14
CA ALA A 144 -5.43 24.22 7.21
C ALA A 144 -5.42 25.05 5.92
N LEU A 145 -5.52 24.41 4.74
CA LEU A 145 -5.63 25.09 3.45
C LEU A 145 -6.94 25.88 3.32
N LYS A 146 -8.06 25.33 3.81
CA LYS A 146 -9.36 26.04 3.80
C LYS A 146 -9.34 27.26 4.71
N GLU A 147 -8.64 27.16 5.84
CA GLU A 147 -8.52 28.21 6.85
C GLU A 147 -7.39 29.21 6.55
N ALA A 148 -6.57 28.97 5.53
CA ALA A 148 -5.39 29.80 5.22
C ALA A 148 -5.69 31.31 5.18
N LYS A 149 -6.81 31.71 4.58
CA LYS A 149 -7.22 33.12 4.46
C LYS A 149 -7.65 33.76 5.78
N THR A 150 -8.07 32.96 6.77
CA THR A 150 -8.38 33.46 8.11
C THR A 150 -7.12 33.69 8.94
N ILE A 151 -6.04 32.97 8.62
CA ILE A 151 -4.72 33.11 9.24
C ILE A 151 -3.93 34.25 8.61
N TYR A 152 -3.85 34.30 7.28
CA TYR A 152 -3.16 35.35 6.54
C TYR A 152 -3.99 35.75 5.32
N PRO A 153 -4.39 37.03 5.15
CA PRO A 153 -5.37 37.43 4.14
C PRO A 153 -5.09 36.99 2.70
N THR A 154 -3.81 36.83 2.31
CA THR A 154 -3.44 36.35 0.96
C THR A 154 -3.64 34.83 0.79
N GLY A 155 -3.63 34.08 1.89
CA GLY A 155 -3.67 32.61 1.92
C GLY A 155 -2.32 31.93 1.65
N GLU A 156 -1.23 32.69 1.55
CA GLU A 156 0.12 32.15 1.30
C GLU A 156 0.75 31.47 2.53
N ILE A 157 0.21 31.75 3.72
CA ILE A 157 0.63 31.14 4.98
C ILE A 157 -0.50 30.26 5.49
N ILE A 158 -0.18 28.99 5.75
CA ILE A 158 -1.06 28.05 6.45
C ILE A 158 -0.55 27.80 7.85
N LEU A 159 -1.47 27.59 8.80
CA LEU A 159 -1.14 27.16 10.16
C LEU A 159 -1.54 25.70 10.33
N LEU A 160 -0.56 24.85 10.60
CA LEU A 160 -0.82 23.48 11.06
C LEU A 160 -0.90 23.50 12.59
N SER A 161 -2.09 23.28 13.15
CA SER A 161 -2.32 23.27 14.60
C SER A 161 -1.63 22.10 15.31
N THR A 162 -1.38 21.01 14.58
CA THR A 162 -0.66 19.82 15.05
C THR A 162 0.34 19.39 13.99
N PHE A 163 1.49 18.89 14.42
CA PHE A 163 2.45 18.27 13.50
C PHE A 163 1.84 17.05 12.81
N CYS A 164 2.00 16.97 11.48
CA CYS A 164 1.63 15.83 10.65
C CYS A 164 2.61 15.71 9.46
N PRO A 165 2.68 14.56 8.75
CA PRO A 165 3.51 14.37 7.56
C PRO A 165 2.99 15.16 6.34
N TRP A 166 2.94 16.48 6.45
CA TRP A 166 2.28 17.37 5.50
C TRP A 166 2.89 17.42 4.10
N LYS A 167 4.18 17.09 3.94
CA LYS A 167 4.90 17.22 2.65
C LYS A 167 4.33 16.36 1.52
N ALA A 168 3.56 15.33 1.87
CA ALA A 168 2.94 14.42 0.90
C ALA A 168 1.52 14.86 0.47
N HIS A 169 1.05 16.04 0.89
CA HIS A 169 -0.33 16.52 0.70
C HIS A 169 -0.38 17.95 0.18
#